data_AF-A0A2V9BDU2-F1
#
_entry.id   AF-A0A2V9BDU2-F1
#
_cell.length_a   1.000
_cell.length_b   1.000
_cell.length_c   1.000
_cell.angle_alpha   90.00
_cell.angle_beta   90.00
_cell.angle_gamma   90.00
#
_symmetry.space_group_name_H-M   'P 1'
#
loop_
_entity.id
_entity.type
_entity.pdbx_description
1 polymer ?
#
loop_
_entity_poly.entity_id
_entity_poly.type
_entity_poly.pdbx_seq_one_letter_code
_entity_poly.pdbx_strand_id
1 'polypeptide(L)' 'MDATDTVVFGISIDSPAANGAFAEKIGVTFPLLSDMNRKVL' A
#
# COMPACT_ATOMS: atom_id res chain seq x y z
N MET A 1 6.84 8.32 19.31
CA MET A 1 7.08 7.44 18.14
C MET A 1 6.94 6.04 18.68
N ASP A 2 5.80 5.40 18.37
CA ASP A 2 5.37 4.17 19.05
C ASP A 2 6.33 3.01 18.83
N ALA A 3 6.53 2.24 19.91
CA ALA A 3 7.62 1.31 20.14
C ALA A 3 7.27 -0.12 19.71
N THR A 4 7.34 -0.40 18.41
CA THR A 4 7.34 -1.78 17.86
C THR A 4 8.19 -1.83 16.60
N ASP A 5 9.03 -2.86 16.44
CA ASP A 5 9.75 -3.19 15.18
C ASP A 5 8.79 -3.72 14.10
N THR A 6 7.69 -3.01 13.86
CA THR A 6 6.59 -3.42 13.00
C THR A 6 6.34 -2.35 11.95
N VAL A 7 6.12 -2.80 10.72
CA VAL A 7 5.85 -1.97 9.56
C VAL A 7 4.51 -2.37 8.95
N VAL A 8 3.70 -1.39 8.55
CA VAL A 8 2.40 -1.61 7.93
C VAL A 8 2.51 -1.39 6.43
N PHE A 9 2.01 -2.35 5.66
CA PHE A 9 1.88 -2.27 4.21
C PHE A 9 0.45 -2.61 3.81
N GLY A 10 -0.12 -1.87 2.85
CA GLY A 10 -1.32 -2.29 2.14
C GLY A 10 -0.93 -2.99 0.85
N ILE A 11 -1.74 -3.97 0.43
CA ILE A 11 -1.54 -4.69 -0.85
C ILE A 11 -2.87 -4.66 -1.61
N SER A 12 -2.82 -4.32 -2.89
CA SER A 12 -3.95 -4.38 -3.81
C SER A 12 -3.53 -4.96 -5.16
N ILE A 13 -4.49 -5.41 -5.97
CA ILE A 13 -4.23 -5.86 -7.36
C ILE A 13 -4.29 -4.70 -8.37
N ASP A 14 -4.53 -3.48 -7.90
CA ASP A 14 -4.61 -2.30 -8.74
C ASP A 14 -3.22 -1.83 -9.17
N SER A 15 -3.17 -1.01 -10.23
CA SER A 15 -1.91 -0.45 -10.71
C SER A 15 -1.26 0.51 -9.70
N PRO A 16 0.07 0.70 -9.73
CA PRO A 16 0.74 1.67 -8.87
C PRO A 16 0.15 3.09 -8.97
N ALA A 17 -0.26 3.51 -10.18
CA ALA A 17 -0.89 4.81 -10.39
C ALA A 17 -2.28 4.90 -9.73
N ALA A 18 -3.10 3.85 -9.83
CA ALA A 18 -4.40 3.79 -9.18
C ALA A 18 -4.27 3.79 -7.64
N ASN A 19 -3.30 3.04 -7.10
CA ASN A 19 -2.98 3.04 -5.68
C ASN A 19 -2.51 4.41 -5.19
N GLY A 20 -1.68 5.12 -5.97
CA GLY A 20 -1.23 6.47 -5.64
C GLY A 20 -2.40 7.46 -5.54
N ALA A 21 -3.25 7.51 -6.57
CA ALA A 21 -4.43 8.37 -6.56
C ALA A 21 -5.41 8.03 -5.42
N PHE A 22 -5.58 6.74 -5.12
CA PHE A 22 -6.39 6.30 -3.99
C PHE A 22 -5.80 6.75 -2.65
N ALA A 23 -4.49 6.55 -2.45
CA ALA A 23 -3.79 6.96 -1.23
C ALA A 23 -3.92 8.47 -0.98
N GLU A 24 -3.74 9.28 -2.02
CA GLU A 24 -3.92 10.73 -1.95
C GLU A 24 -5.37 11.10 -1.58
N LYS A 25 -6.35 10.45 -2.22
CA LYS A 25 -7.78 10.74 -1.99
C LYS A 25 -8.23 10.47 -0.55
N ILE A 26 -7.73 9.40 0.07
CA ILE A 26 -8.16 8.99 1.42
C ILE A 26 -7.14 9.28 2.52
N GLY A 27 -6.02 9.93 2.19
CA GLY A 27 -5.00 10.33 3.15
C GLY A 27 -4.21 9.16 3.75
N VAL A 28 -3.98 8.09 2.98
CA VAL A 28 -3.17 6.95 3.43
C VAL A 28 -1.71 7.35 3.53
N THR A 29 -1.08 7.05 4.66
CA THR A 29 0.32 7.39 4.97
C THR A 29 1.27 6.20 4.98
N PHE A 30 0.74 4.97 4.96
CA PHE A 30 1.54 3.75 4.84
C PHE A 30 1.66 3.32 3.36
N PRO A 31 2.72 2.60 2.96
CA PRO A 31 2.90 2.24 1.56
C PRO A 31 1.83 1.26 1.05
N LEU A 32 1.36 1.49 -0.18
CA LEU A 32 0.47 0.57 -0.91
C LEU A 32 1.24 -0.14 -2.03
N LEU A 33 1.34 -1.46 -1.93
CA LEU A 33 2.01 -2.33 -2.91
C LEU A 33 0.99 -2.81 -3.96
N SER A 34 1.41 -2.80 -5.23
CA SER A 34 0.64 -3.33 -6.35
C SER A 34 1.05 -4.77 -6.64
N ASP A 35 0.10 -5.71 -6.48
CA ASP A 35 0.22 -7.11 -6.88
C ASP A 35 -0.62 -7.42 -8.13
N MET A 36 -0.53 -6.57 -9.16
CA MET A 36 -1.21 -6.80 -10.44
C MET A 36 -0.90 -8.17 -11.08
N ASN A 37 0.29 -8.72 -10.78
CA ASN A 37 0.73 -9.99 -11.31
C ASN A 37 0.31 -11.20 -10.45
N ARG A 38 -0.35 -10.98 -9.31
CA ARG A 38 -0.78 -12.03 -8.36
C ARG A 38 0.38 -12.93 -7.93
N LYS A 39 1.51 -12.31 -7.61
CA LYS A 39 2.78 -12.95 -7.25
C LYS A 39 3.14 -12.78 -5.79
N VAL A 40 2.38 -12.01 -5.03
CA VAL A 40 2.55 -12.00 -3.56
C VAL A 40 2.16 -13.39 -3.04
N LEU A 41 3.08 -14.02 -2.31
CA LEU A 41 2.94 -15.31 -1.64
C LEU A 41 2.81 -15.10 -0.14
#